data_AF-A0A285VBH8-F1
#
_entry.id   AF-A0A285VBH8-F1
#
_cell.length_a   1.000
_cell.length_b   1.000
_cell.length_c   1.000
_cell.angle_alpha   90.00
_cell.angle_beta   90.00
_cell.angle_gamma   90.00
#
_symmetry.space_group_name_H-M   'P 1'
#
loop_
_entity.id
_entity.type
_entity.pdbx_description
1 polymer ?
#
loop_
_entity_poly.entity_id
_entity_poly.type
_entity_poly.pdbx_seq_one_letter_code
_entity_poly.pdbx_strand_id
1 'polypeptide(L)'
;MHFDLGKYHAEFLFLYGRYKELRAFCFDTDALYAYVTENKYVEGIQNGEYFKSTNKLELEKWLNPKTDAIITAFDTFELQMPVIFASYLEDAIVTFLTAYFVKYENCMGDYINPPTQDNIKGFVKIGDILKHKTIQELKESLASRAAHNAASGKSKKKVFARVEALTKYAIQKEVKDKVVALYDKRNEIVHENKKFELGTDYIEEIYDDCIASITELGRICVEKKVPFSDPSELLR
;
A
#
# COMPACT_ATOMS: atom_id res chain seq x y z
N MET A 1 14.74 -12.33 11.40
CA MET A 1 13.66 -11.62 10.65
C MET A 1 12.39 -12.48 10.56
N HIS A 2 11.19 -11.88 10.58
CA HIS A 2 9.90 -12.57 10.47
C HIS A 2 8.91 -11.73 9.63
N PHE A 3 7.87 -12.36 9.09
CA PHE A 3 6.76 -11.66 8.40
C PHE A 3 5.68 -11.26 9.41
N ASP A 4 5.44 -9.97 9.59
CA ASP A 4 4.43 -9.47 10.52
C ASP A 4 3.10 -9.25 9.80
N LEU A 5 2.23 -10.28 9.82
CA LEU A 5 0.91 -10.23 9.19
C LEU A 5 0.01 -9.21 9.88
N GLY A 6 0.09 -9.12 11.21
CA GLY A 6 -0.69 -8.19 12.02
C GLY A 6 -0.37 -6.73 11.69
N LYS A 7 0.91 -6.39 11.48
CA LYS A 7 1.31 -5.06 11.00
C LYS A 7 0.56 -4.68 9.72
N TYR A 8 0.63 -5.52 8.68
CA TYR A 8 0.01 -5.19 7.39
C TYR A 8 -1.51 -5.15 7.45
N HIS A 9 -2.12 -6.04 8.22
CA HIS A 9 -3.55 -5.97 8.49
C HIS A 9 -3.93 -4.63 9.15
N ALA A 10 -3.20 -4.21 10.18
CA ALA A 10 -3.43 -2.93 10.85
C ALA A 10 -3.25 -1.73 9.90
N GLU A 11 -2.22 -1.73 9.06
CA GLU A 11 -2.00 -0.66 8.06
C GLU A 11 -3.20 -0.52 7.12
N PHE A 12 -3.71 -1.65 6.57
CA PHE A 12 -4.89 -1.62 5.70
C PHE A 12 -6.16 -1.21 6.44
N LEU A 13 -6.37 -1.75 7.65
CA LEU A 13 -7.53 -1.43 8.47
C LEU A 13 -7.59 0.06 8.83
N PHE A 14 -6.47 0.63 9.29
CA PHE A 14 -6.42 2.04 9.65
C PHE A 14 -6.50 2.95 8.43
N LEU A 15 -5.87 2.58 7.31
CA LEU A 15 -5.99 3.33 6.07
C LEU A 15 -7.44 3.41 5.60
N TYR A 16 -8.13 2.26 5.57
CA TYR A 16 -9.52 2.17 5.17
C TYR A 16 -10.47 2.89 6.14
N GLY A 17 -10.24 2.71 7.46
CA GLY A 17 -11.00 3.42 8.50
C GLY A 17 -10.90 4.93 8.37
N ARG A 18 -9.68 5.46 8.19
CA ARG A 18 -9.45 6.90 7.95
C ARG A 18 -10.14 7.39 6.68
N TYR A 19 -10.14 6.60 5.62
CA TYR A 19 -10.88 6.93 4.40
C TYR A 19 -12.39 7.04 4.67
N LYS A 20 -12.99 6.05 5.36
CA LYS A 20 -14.41 6.06 5.73
C LYS A 20 -14.78 7.26 6.60
N GLU A 21 -13.97 7.55 7.63
CA GLU A 21 -14.18 8.69 8.53
C GLU A 21 -14.07 10.02 7.79
N LEU A 22 -13.01 10.20 6.98
CA LEU A 22 -12.82 11.43 6.22
C LEU A 22 -13.94 11.64 5.21
N ARG A 23 -14.38 10.57 4.54
CA ARG A 23 -15.53 10.64 3.63
C ARG A 23 -16.79 11.06 4.37
N ALA A 24 -17.10 10.41 5.49
CA ALA A 24 -18.28 10.75 6.28
C ALA A 24 -18.28 12.23 6.65
N PHE A 25 -17.13 12.77 7.07
CA PHE A 25 -16.98 14.19 7.38
C PHE A 25 -17.13 15.09 6.14
N CYS A 26 -16.45 14.79 5.03
CA CYS A 26 -16.48 15.61 3.80
C CYS A 26 -17.86 15.69 3.13
N PHE A 27 -18.73 14.72 3.38
CA PHE A 27 -20.08 14.66 2.81
C PHE A 27 -21.20 14.93 3.83
N ASP A 28 -20.85 15.20 5.09
CA ASP A 28 -21.79 15.66 6.11
C ASP A 28 -21.93 17.19 6.01
N THR A 29 -22.99 17.64 5.35
CA THR A 29 -23.26 19.06 5.15
C THR A 29 -23.46 19.80 6.47
N ASP A 30 -24.01 19.15 7.49
CA ASP A 30 -24.23 19.77 8.79
C ASP A 30 -22.92 19.91 9.55
N ALA A 31 -22.05 18.90 9.50
CA ALA A 31 -20.71 18.97 10.09
C ALA A 31 -19.83 20.01 9.40
N LEU A 32 -19.88 20.11 8.07
CA LEU A 32 -19.18 21.16 7.32
C LEU A 32 -19.72 22.55 7.66
N TYR A 33 -21.03 22.70 7.76
CA TYR A 33 -21.66 23.95 8.16
C TYR A 33 -21.25 24.35 9.58
N ALA A 34 -21.29 23.41 10.52
CA ALA A 34 -20.85 23.60 11.90
C ALA A 34 -19.36 23.98 11.95
N TYR A 35 -18.48 23.26 11.25
CA TYR A 35 -17.05 23.58 11.20
C TYR A 35 -16.77 25.00 10.70
N VAL A 36 -17.45 25.43 9.62
CA VAL A 36 -17.26 26.77 9.06
C VAL A 36 -17.85 27.86 9.96
N THR A 37 -18.96 27.59 10.64
CA THR A 37 -19.63 28.56 11.52
C THR A 37 -19.01 28.66 12.91
N GLU A 38 -18.53 27.56 13.49
CA GLU A 38 -17.84 27.49 14.78
C GLU A 38 -16.43 28.06 14.73
N ASN A 39 -15.73 27.91 13.60
CA ASN A 39 -14.45 28.58 13.37
C ASN A 39 -14.59 30.10 13.16
N LYS A 40 -15.79 30.66 13.40
CA LYS A 40 -16.11 32.09 13.53
C LYS A 40 -15.19 32.94 12.67
N TYR A 41 -15.48 32.98 11.38
CA TYR A 41 -15.36 34.09 10.40
C TYR A 41 -15.16 33.48 9.02
N VAL A 42 -16.09 33.77 8.10
CA VAL A 42 -15.73 33.74 6.68
C VAL A 42 -14.91 35.00 6.45
N GLU A 43 -13.59 34.85 6.47
CA GLU A 43 -12.68 35.89 6.02
C GLU A 43 -12.54 35.75 4.50
N GLY A 44 -12.93 36.80 3.80
CA GLY A 44 -12.89 36.87 2.35
C GLY A 44 -12.49 38.25 1.89
N ILE A 45 -11.92 38.33 0.68
CA ILE A 45 -11.64 39.59 0.01
C ILE A 45 -12.70 39.78 -1.07
N GLN A 46 -13.56 40.79 -0.91
CA GLN A 46 -14.51 41.21 -1.95
C GLN A 46 -14.14 42.63 -2.36
N ASN A 47 -13.90 42.85 -3.66
CA ASN A 47 -13.45 44.14 -4.20
C ASN A 47 -12.16 44.70 -3.55
N GLY A 48 -11.27 43.82 -3.05
CA GLY A 48 -10.03 44.22 -2.37
C GLY A 48 -10.18 44.53 -0.88
N GLU A 49 -11.38 44.43 -0.32
CA GLU A 49 -11.65 44.68 1.11
C GLU A 49 -11.93 43.38 1.86
N TYR A 50 -11.36 43.26 3.06
CA TYR A 50 -11.65 42.18 3.99
C TYR A 50 -13.05 42.35 4.57
N PHE A 51 -13.87 41.31 4.48
CA PHE A 51 -15.17 41.31 5.14
C PHE A 51 -15.35 40.09 6.05
N LYS A 52 -16.27 40.23 7.00
CA LYS A 52 -16.63 39.25 8.02
C LYS A 52 -18.15 39.26 8.17
N SER A 53 -18.82 38.29 7.56
CA SER A 53 -20.29 38.22 7.54
C SER A 53 -20.84 37.23 8.57
N THR A 54 -22.00 37.58 9.14
CA THR A 54 -22.84 36.72 9.99
C THR A 54 -24.18 36.39 9.31
N ASN A 55 -24.40 36.88 8.08
CA ASN A 55 -25.63 36.67 7.34
C ASN A 55 -25.65 35.27 6.72
N LYS A 56 -26.66 34.46 7.06
CA LYS A 56 -26.83 33.07 6.58
C LYS A 56 -26.79 32.96 5.06
N LEU A 57 -27.39 33.91 4.32
CA LEU A 57 -27.42 33.89 2.86
C LEU A 57 -26.05 34.20 2.23
N GLU A 58 -25.23 35.00 2.89
CA GLU A 58 -23.86 35.30 2.45
C GLU A 58 -22.89 34.17 2.84
N LEU A 59 -23.12 33.56 4.00
CA LEU A 59 -22.45 32.31 4.42
C LEU A 59 -22.70 31.20 3.40
N GLU A 60 -23.93 30.97 2.97
CA GLU A 60 -24.27 29.94 1.96
C GLU A 60 -23.55 30.17 0.62
N LYS A 61 -23.45 31.42 0.15
CA LYS A 61 -22.70 31.77 -1.07
C LYS A 61 -21.20 31.51 -0.96
N TRP A 62 -20.65 31.54 0.25
CA TRP A 62 -19.24 31.24 0.53
C TRP A 62 -18.97 29.78 0.88
N LEU A 63 -19.97 29.08 1.41
CA LEU A 63 -19.91 27.67 1.75
C LEU A 63 -19.83 26.81 0.50
N ASN A 64 -20.64 27.09 -0.53
CA ASN A 64 -20.66 26.26 -1.75
C ASN A 64 -19.27 26.10 -2.40
N PRO A 65 -18.49 27.17 -2.66
CA PRO A 65 -17.13 27.01 -3.22
C PRO A 65 -16.15 26.28 -2.28
N LYS A 66 -16.33 26.38 -0.96
CA LYS A 66 -15.50 25.66 0.03
C LYS A 66 -15.86 24.18 0.06
N THR A 67 -17.14 23.84 -0.01
CA THR A 67 -17.62 22.46 -0.14
C THR A 67 -17.10 21.84 -1.43
N ASP A 68 -17.15 22.55 -2.56
CA ASP A 68 -16.60 22.07 -3.83
C ASP A 68 -15.07 21.83 -3.75
N ALA A 69 -14.34 22.70 -3.05
CA ALA A 69 -12.91 22.53 -2.82
C ALA A 69 -12.60 21.33 -1.92
N ILE A 70 -13.41 21.09 -0.88
CA ILE A 70 -13.30 19.92 0.01
C ILE A 70 -13.58 18.64 -0.76
N ILE A 71 -14.63 18.60 -1.58
CA ILE A 71 -14.96 17.45 -2.43
C ILE A 71 -13.81 17.20 -3.42
N THR A 72 -13.32 18.23 -4.11
CA THR A 72 -12.20 18.07 -5.07
C THR A 72 -10.92 17.55 -4.38
N ALA A 73 -10.63 18.01 -3.17
CA ALA A 73 -9.51 17.52 -2.38
C ALA A 73 -9.73 16.06 -1.95
N PHE A 74 -10.96 15.71 -1.57
CA PHE A 74 -11.33 14.34 -1.25
C PHE A 74 -11.23 13.42 -2.46
N ASP A 75 -11.71 13.82 -3.65
CA ASP A 75 -11.57 13.05 -4.89
C ASP A 75 -10.10 12.78 -5.22
N THR A 76 -9.24 13.78 -4.97
CA THR A 76 -7.79 13.62 -5.13
C THR A 76 -7.22 12.60 -4.14
N PHE A 77 -7.65 12.65 -2.87
CA PHE A 77 -7.27 11.67 -1.86
C PHE A 77 -7.76 10.26 -2.21
N GLU A 78 -9.01 10.14 -2.65
CA GLU A 78 -9.62 8.89 -3.07
C GLU A 78 -8.89 8.26 -4.26
N LEU A 79 -8.48 9.09 -5.24
CA LEU A 79 -7.63 8.65 -6.35
C LEU A 79 -6.26 8.13 -5.89
N GLN A 80 -5.73 8.58 -4.74
CA GLN A 80 -4.48 8.07 -4.19
C GLN A 80 -4.64 6.76 -3.41
N MET A 81 -5.85 6.38 -2.99
CA MET A 81 -6.07 5.16 -2.19
C MET A 81 -5.51 3.89 -2.86
N PRO A 82 -5.77 3.59 -4.15
CA PRO A 82 -5.20 2.42 -4.81
C PRO A 82 -3.67 2.43 -4.83
N VAL A 83 -3.06 3.62 -4.90
CA VAL A 83 -1.60 3.78 -4.89
C VAL A 83 -1.04 3.38 -3.52
N ILE A 84 -1.65 3.88 -2.44
CA ILE A 84 -1.23 3.61 -1.07
C ILE A 84 -1.43 2.12 -0.73
N PHE A 85 -2.59 1.54 -1.06
CA PHE A 85 -2.85 0.10 -0.89
C PHE A 85 -1.83 -0.77 -1.63
N ALA A 86 -1.56 -0.46 -2.90
CA ALA A 86 -0.56 -1.16 -3.68
C ALA A 86 0.84 -1.08 -3.05
N SER A 87 1.24 0.08 -2.54
CA SER A 87 2.53 0.28 -1.88
C SER A 87 2.68 -0.55 -0.60
N TYR A 88 1.67 -0.59 0.27
CA TYR A 88 1.70 -1.45 1.44
C TYR A 88 1.76 -2.94 1.07
N LEU A 89 1.07 -3.35 0.01
CA LEU A 89 1.13 -4.72 -0.48
C LEU A 89 2.51 -5.05 -1.09
N GLU A 90 3.19 -4.10 -1.74
CA GLU A 90 4.58 -4.29 -2.20
C GLU A 90 5.51 -4.54 -1.02
N ASP A 91 5.40 -3.71 0.01
CA ASP A 91 6.19 -3.85 1.24
C ASP A 91 5.92 -5.20 1.93
N ALA A 92 4.65 -5.63 1.97
CA ALA A 92 4.26 -6.93 2.50
C ALA A 92 4.92 -8.09 1.73
N ILE A 93 4.89 -8.05 0.40
CA ILE A 93 5.54 -9.07 -0.45
C ILE A 93 7.05 -9.09 -0.23
N VAL A 94 7.70 -7.92 -0.14
CA VAL A 94 9.14 -7.80 0.11
C VAL A 94 9.50 -8.36 1.49
N THR A 95 8.76 -8.00 2.53
CA THR A 95 9.01 -8.48 3.90
C THR A 95 8.78 -9.99 4.01
N PHE A 96 7.71 -10.50 3.38
CA PHE A 96 7.45 -11.94 3.25
C PHE A 96 8.63 -12.66 2.58
N LEU A 97 9.06 -12.20 1.40
CA LEU A 97 10.18 -12.80 0.67
C LEU A 97 11.49 -12.70 1.45
N THR A 98 11.70 -11.63 2.21
CA THR A 98 12.89 -11.49 3.04
C THR A 98 12.88 -12.52 4.17
N ALA A 99 11.75 -12.66 4.88
CA ALA A 99 11.60 -13.71 5.90
C ALA A 99 11.78 -15.12 5.31
N TYR A 100 11.26 -15.34 4.10
CA TYR A 100 11.44 -16.59 3.36
C TYR A 100 12.90 -16.86 3.05
N PHE A 101 13.64 -15.89 2.49
CA PHE A 101 15.06 -16.07 2.13
C PHE A 101 16.00 -16.16 3.33
N VAL A 102 15.70 -15.48 4.44
CA VAL A 102 16.44 -15.66 5.70
C VAL A 102 16.32 -17.10 6.19
N LYS A 103 15.15 -17.73 6.03
CA LYS A 103 14.95 -19.14 6.38
C LYS A 103 15.54 -20.10 5.34
N TYR A 104 15.35 -19.81 4.06
CA TYR A 104 15.70 -20.66 2.93
C TYR A 104 16.79 -20.01 2.07
N GLU A 105 17.97 -19.87 2.68
CA GLU A 105 19.12 -19.16 2.10
C GLU A 105 19.50 -19.68 0.71
N ASN A 106 19.40 -20.97 0.45
CA ASN A 106 19.75 -21.56 -0.85
C ASN A 106 18.85 -21.08 -2.01
N CYS A 107 17.70 -20.47 -1.73
CA CYS A 107 16.76 -20.00 -2.73
C CYS A 107 17.05 -18.57 -3.23
N MET A 108 17.93 -17.82 -2.57
CA MET A 108 18.16 -16.40 -2.90
C MET A 108 19.15 -16.18 -4.05
N GLY A 109 19.90 -17.21 -4.45
CA GLY A 109 20.99 -17.09 -5.44
C GLY A 109 20.58 -16.47 -6.77
N ASP A 110 19.36 -16.77 -7.23
CA ASP A 110 18.80 -16.24 -8.48
C ASP A 110 18.39 -14.76 -8.40
N TYR A 111 18.36 -14.21 -7.19
CA TYR A 111 17.82 -12.86 -6.92
C TYR A 111 18.82 -11.92 -6.25
N ILE A 112 19.95 -12.39 -5.71
CA ILE A 112 20.95 -11.51 -5.07
C ILE A 112 21.48 -10.46 -6.07
N ASN A 113 21.82 -10.89 -7.28
CA ASN A 113 22.22 -10.04 -8.38
C ASN A 113 21.53 -10.54 -9.64
N PRO A 114 20.75 -9.70 -10.34
CA PRO A 114 20.24 -10.05 -11.67
C PRO A 114 21.42 -10.48 -12.55
N PRO A 115 21.25 -11.48 -13.43
CA PRO A 115 22.36 -12.02 -14.20
C PRO A 115 23.09 -10.91 -14.96
N THR A 116 24.31 -10.60 -14.53
CA THR A 116 25.29 -9.86 -15.32
C THR A 116 25.83 -10.76 -16.43
N GLN A 117 26.62 -10.22 -17.37
CA GLN A 117 27.12 -10.93 -18.55
C GLN A 117 27.72 -12.33 -18.29
N ASP A 118 28.24 -12.60 -17.08
CA ASP A 118 28.85 -13.87 -16.69
C ASP A 118 27.89 -14.90 -16.04
N ASN A 119 26.61 -14.55 -15.86
CA ASN A 119 25.53 -15.45 -15.40
C ASN A 119 25.79 -16.19 -14.06
N ILE A 120 26.66 -15.65 -13.20
CA ILE A 120 27.01 -16.25 -11.91
C ILE A 120 25.90 -15.97 -10.89
N LYS A 121 25.09 -16.98 -10.61
CA LYS A 121 24.06 -16.97 -9.56
C LYS A 121 24.71 -16.79 -8.19
N GLY A 122 24.10 -15.98 -7.33
CA GLY A 122 24.55 -15.79 -5.95
C GLY A 122 25.90 -15.07 -5.81
N PHE A 123 26.36 -14.35 -6.83
CA PHE A 123 27.58 -13.56 -6.74
C PHE A 123 27.47 -12.54 -5.59
N VAL A 124 28.47 -12.48 -4.71
CA VAL A 124 28.56 -11.48 -3.62
C VAL A 124 29.97 -10.91 -3.64
N LYS A 125 30.08 -9.57 -3.67
CA LYS A 125 31.39 -8.91 -3.64
C LYS A 125 31.99 -9.07 -2.24
N ILE A 126 33.31 -9.29 -2.15
CA ILE A 126 34.02 -9.31 -0.86
C ILE A 126 33.74 -8.02 -0.06
N GLY A 127 33.66 -6.87 -0.74
CA GLY A 127 33.30 -5.61 -0.11
C GLY A 127 31.90 -5.59 0.54
N ASP A 128 30.96 -6.42 0.10
CA ASP A 128 29.68 -6.58 0.78
C ASP A 128 29.84 -7.41 2.06
N ILE A 129 30.71 -8.42 2.07
CA ILE A 129 31.01 -9.22 3.27
C ILE A 129 31.68 -8.35 4.33
N LEU A 130 32.68 -7.56 3.95
CA LEU A 130 33.47 -6.72 4.87
C LEU A 130 32.68 -5.58 5.51
N LYS A 131 31.49 -5.23 5.00
CA LYS A 131 30.62 -4.18 5.56
C LYS A 131 29.85 -4.63 6.80
N HIS A 132 29.68 -5.93 7.01
CA HIS A 132 28.80 -6.47 8.05
C HIS A 132 29.65 -7.05 9.18
N LYS A 133 29.23 -6.82 10.43
CA LYS A 133 29.98 -7.25 11.62
C LYS A 133 29.75 -8.73 11.91
N THR A 134 28.61 -9.26 11.48
CA THR A 134 28.22 -10.65 11.72
C THR A 134 27.71 -11.30 10.44
N ILE A 135 27.76 -12.64 10.41
CA ILE A 135 27.17 -13.45 9.35
C ILE A 135 25.65 -13.22 9.29
N GLN A 136 24.99 -13.02 10.43
CA GLN A 136 23.55 -12.79 10.49
C GLN A 136 23.16 -11.47 9.82
N GLU A 137 23.88 -10.38 10.10
CA GLU A 137 23.66 -9.09 9.43
C GLU A 137 23.86 -9.21 7.91
N LEU A 138 24.90 -9.94 7.47
CA LEU A 138 25.12 -10.20 6.05
C LEU A 138 23.95 -10.98 5.43
N LYS A 139 23.46 -12.03 6.10
CA LYS A 139 22.33 -12.84 5.63
C LYS A 139 21.06 -12.02 5.46
N GLU A 140 20.73 -11.19 6.45
CA GLU A 140 19.54 -10.34 6.41
C GLU A 140 19.64 -9.28 5.30
N SER A 141 20.82 -8.70 5.12
CA SER A 141 21.11 -7.76 4.03
C SER A 141 20.98 -8.41 2.64
N LEU A 142 21.55 -9.60 2.45
CA LEU A 142 21.44 -10.38 1.21
C LEU A 142 20.00 -10.83 0.92
N ALA A 143 19.29 -11.30 1.95
CA ALA A 143 17.90 -11.71 1.84
C ALA A 143 17.00 -10.53 1.46
N SER A 144 17.21 -9.35 2.08
CA SER A 144 16.45 -8.14 1.76
C SER A 144 16.68 -7.70 0.31
N ARG A 145 17.95 -7.71 -0.14
CA ARG A 145 18.30 -7.42 -1.55
C ARG A 145 17.65 -8.41 -2.52
N ALA A 146 17.73 -9.70 -2.21
CA ALA A 146 17.09 -10.75 -3.01
C ALA A 146 15.57 -10.60 -3.05
N ALA A 147 14.94 -10.27 -1.93
CA ALA A 147 13.50 -10.03 -1.83
C ALA A 147 13.05 -8.86 -2.70
N HIS A 148 13.76 -7.73 -2.66
CA HIS A 148 13.49 -6.59 -3.53
C HIS A 148 13.58 -6.98 -5.00
N ASN A 149 14.64 -7.70 -5.40
CA ASN A 149 14.79 -8.14 -6.79
C ASN A 149 13.70 -9.14 -7.21
N ALA A 150 13.31 -10.08 -6.33
CA ALA A 150 12.24 -11.03 -6.57
C ALA A 150 10.86 -10.35 -6.69
N ALA A 151 10.60 -9.34 -5.86
CA ALA A 151 9.38 -8.53 -5.87
C ALA A 151 9.36 -7.46 -6.99
N SER A 152 10.52 -7.16 -7.60
CA SER A 152 10.63 -6.17 -8.66
C SER A 152 10.11 -6.67 -10.01
N GLY A 153 9.60 -5.75 -10.82
CA GLY A 153 9.23 -6.00 -12.21
C GLY A 153 7.92 -5.33 -12.60
N LYS A 154 7.79 -5.02 -13.90
CA LYS A 154 6.61 -4.33 -14.45
C LYS A 154 5.30 -5.10 -14.30
N SER A 155 5.37 -6.43 -14.21
CA SER A 155 4.18 -7.29 -14.19
C SER A 155 4.10 -8.07 -12.89
N LYS A 156 3.04 -7.82 -12.11
CA LYS A 156 2.80 -8.50 -10.84
C LYS A 156 2.42 -9.96 -11.01
N LYS A 157 1.90 -10.34 -12.19
CA LYS A 157 1.78 -11.74 -12.61
C LYS A 157 3.12 -12.48 -12.50
N LYS A 158 4.23 -11.84 -12.93
CA LYS A 158 5.57 -12.44 -12.82
C LYS A 158 6.06 -12.52 -11.38
N VAL A 159 5.72 -11.55 -10.54
CA VAL A 159 6.05 -11.56 -9.11
C VAL A 159 5.37 -12.75 -8.42
N PHE A 160 4.05 -12.93 -8.62
CA PHE A 160 3.34 -14.09 -8.07
C PHE A 160 3.85 -15.40 -8.64
N ALA A 161 4.13 -15.50 -9.94
CA ALA A 161 4.72 -16.71 -10.52
C ALA A 161 6.06 -17.09 -9.86
N ARG A 162 6.89 -16.10 -9.48
CA ARG A 162 8.12 -16.35 -8.71
C ARG A 162 7.83 -16.80 -7.29
N VAL A 163 6.88 -16.17 -6.60
CA VAL A 163 6.45 -16.60 -5.26
C VAL A 163 5.99 -18.05 -5.28
N GLU A 164 5.14 -18.43 -6.22
CA GLU A 164 4.66 -19.82 -6.40
C GLU A 164 5.81 -20.76 -6.75
N ALA A 165 6.73 -20.35 -7.63
CA ALA A 165 7.89 -21.15 -8.00
C ALA A 165 8.86 -21.39 -6.83
N LEU A 166 9.03 -20.39 -5.96
CA LEU A 166 9.89 -20.46 -4.78
C LEU A 166 9.29 -21.33 -3.69
N THR A 167 8.02 -21.07 -3.37
CA THR A 167 7.33 -21.67 -2.24
C THR A 167 6.73 -23.03 -2.58
N LYS A 168 6.55 -23.34 -3.87
CA LYS A 168 5.76 -24.49 -4.36
C LYS A 168 4.32 -24.47 -3.83
N TYR A 169 3.81 -23.29 -3.51
CA TYR A 169 2.44 -23.05 -3.09
C TYR A 169 1.69 -22.37 -4.24
N ALA A 170 0.49 -22.84 -4.55
CA ALA A 170 -0.35 -22.25 -5.59
C ALA A 170 -1.29 -21.21 -4.95
N ILE A 171 -1.07 -19.94 -5.28
CA ILE A 171 -1.92 -18.84 -4.81
C ILE A 171 -3.21 -18.86 -5.63
N GLN A 172 -4.34 -18.67 -4.95
CA GLN A 172 -5.65 -18.60 -5.59
C GLN A 172 -5.65 -17.62 -6.76
N LYS A 173 -6.22 -18.04 -7.89
CA LYS A 173 -6.17 -17.28 -9.14
C LYS A 173 -6.89 -15.94 -8.99
N GLU A 174 -8.02 -15.97 -8.31
CA GLU A 174 -8.87 -14.82 -8.02
C GLU A 174 -8.07 -13.76 -7.28
N VAL A 175 -7.34 -14.12 -6.21
CA VAL A 175 -6.47 -13.20 -5.45
C VAL A 175 -5.39 -12.59 -6.36
N LYS A 176 -4.73 -13.41 -7.20
CA LYS A 176 -3.70 -12.92 -8.13
C LYS A 176 -4.26 -11.92 -9.14
N ASP A 177 -5.41 -12.23 -9.74
CA ASP A 177 -6.02 -11.40 -10.78
C ASP A 177 -6.45 -10.04 -10.22
N LYS A 178 -7.01 -10.03 -8.99
CA LYS A 178 -7.40 -8.80 -8.31
C LYS A 178 -6.21 -7.91 -7.92
N VAL A 179 -5.14 -8.49 -7.39
CA VAL A 179 -3.91 -7.74 -7.11
C VAL A 179 -3.32 -7.17 -8.40
N VAL A 180 -3.29 -7.95 -9.47
CA VAL A 180 -2.82 -7.45 -10.77
C VAL A 180 -3.66 -6.26 -11.23
N ALA A 181 -4.98 -6.34 -11.13
CA ALA A 181 -5.87 -5.23 -11.46
C ALA A 181 -5.59 -3.98 -10.61
N LEU A 182 -5.33 -4.13 -9.30
CA LEU A 182 -4.93 -3.03 -8.42
C LEU A 182 -3.64 -2.35 -8.89
N TYR A 183 -2.61 -3.13 -9.23
CA TYR A 183 -1.35 -2.55 -9.71
C TYR A 183 -1.45 -1.93 -11.10
N ASP A 184 -2.26 -2.51 -11.99
CA ASP A 184 -2.54 -1.92 -13.28
C ASP A 184 -3.24 -0.57 -13.08
N LYS A 185 -4.24 -0.48 -12.18
CA LYS A 185 -4.88 0.79 -11.82
C LYS A 185 -3.89 1.79 -11.22
N ARG A 186 -3.04 1.37 -10.28
CA ARG A 186 -1.98 2.22 -9.71
C ARG A 186 -1.05 2.76 -10.79
N ASN A 187 -0.71 1.96 -11.79
CA ASN A 187 0.14 2.41 -12.90
C ASN A 187 -0.58 3.43 -13.80
N GLU A 188 -1.86 3.23 -14.10
CA GLU A 188 -2.68 4.23 -14.81
C GLU A 188 -2.72 5.57 -14.08
N ILE A 189 -2.87 5.55 -12.75
CA ILE A 189 -2.92 6.75 -11.92
C ILE A 189 -1.55 7.44 -11.89
N VAL A 190 -0.49 6.71 -11.53
CA VAL A 190 0.84 7.28 -11.25
C VAL A 190 1.62 7.62 -12.51
N HIS A 191 1.51 6.81 -13.57
CA HIS A 191 2.35 6.95 -14.77
C HIS A 191 1.61 7.52 -15.97
N GLU A 192 0.29 7.31 -16.06
CA GLU A 192 -0.53 7.84 -17.15
C GLU A 192 -1.31 9.09 -16.75
N ASN A 193 -1.26 9.50 -15.47
CA ASN A 193 -2.03 10.61 -14.89
C ASN A 193 -3.53 10.53 -15.21
N LYS A 194 -4.06 9.31 -15.36
CA LYS A 194 -5.49 9.10 -15.61
C LYS A 194 -6.28 9.44 -14.35
N LYS A 195 -7.34 10.22 -14.53
CA LYS A 195 -8.34 10.49 -13.49
C LYS A 195 -9.44 9.44 -13.54
N PHE A 196 -9.83 8.96 -12.38
CA PHE A 196 -10.96 8.05 -12.20
C PHE A 196 -11.87 8.62 -11.14
N GLU A 197 -13.17 8.49 -11.34
CA GLU A 197 -14.15 8.61 -10.27
C GLU A 197 -14.21 7.24 -9.60
N LEU A 198 -13.55 7.13 -8.45
CA LEU A 198 -13.56 5.91 -7.67
C LEU A 198 -14.68 6.04 -6.64
N GLY A 199 -15.49 5.00 -6.48
CA GLY A 199 -16.54 4.98 -5.46
C GLY A 199 -16.08 4.31 -4.18
N THR A 200 -16.87 4.46 -3.11
CA THR A 200 -16.65 3.77 -1.84
C THR A 200 -16.61 2.24 -1.99
N ASP A 201 -17.49 1.69 -2.82
CA ASP A 201 -17.52 0.26 -3.12
C ASP A 201 -16.19 -0.22 -3.70
N TYR A 202 -15.57 0.58 -4.58
CA TYR A 202 -14.28 0.24 -5.16
C TYR A 202 -13.14 0.25 -4.12
N ILE A 203 -13.15 1.21 -3.19
CA ILE A 203 -12.14 1.28 -2.13
C ILE A 203 -12.32 0.12 -1.12
N GLU A 204 -13.56 -0.27 -0.85
CA GLU A 204 -13.89 -1.44 -0.04
C GLU A 204 -13.41 -2.75 -0.70
N GLU A 205 -13.67 -2.92 -2.00
CA GLU A 205 -13.18 -4.05 -2.77
C GLU A 205 -11.65 -4.16 -2.73
N ILE A 206 -10.93 -3.05 -2.93
CA ILE A 206 -9.46 -3.05 -2.83
C ILE A 206 -9.00 -3.43 -1.43
N TYR A 207 -9.66 -2.92 -0.39
CA TYR A 207 -9.34 -3.26 0.99
C TYR A 207 -9.45 -4.79 1.20
N ASP A 208 -10.58 -5.38 0.83
CA ASP A 208 -10.82 -6.82 0.96
C ASP A 208 -9.79 -7.64 0.15
N ASP A 209 -9.44 -7.17 -1.05
CA ASP A 209 -8.47 -7.81 -1.91
C ASP A 209 -7.06 -7.78 -1.31
N CYS A 210 -6.68 -6.66 -0.69
CA CYS A 210 -5.42 -6.54 0.05
C CYS A 210 -5.38 -7.48 1.26
N ILE A 211 -6.48 -7.58 2.02
CA ILE A 211 -6.59 -8.51 3.16
C ILE A 211 -6.47 -9.96 2.70
N ALA A 212 -7.19 -10.35 1.63
CA ALA A 212 -7.11 -11.69 1.06
C ALA A 212 -5.67 -12.02 0.62
N SER A 213 -4.99 -11.04 0.03
CA SER A 213 -3.61 -11.20 -0.46
C SER A 213 -2.60 -11.44 0.66
N ILE A 214 -2.62 -10.64 1.73
CA ILE A 214 -1.71 -10.85 2.87
C ILE A 214 -2.05 -12.12 3.63
N THR A 215 -3.32 -12.52 3.65
CA THR A 215 -3.76 -13.79 4.25
C THR A 215 -3.17 -14.97 3.49
N GLU A 216 -3.15 -14.95 2.15
CA GLU A 216 -2.47 -15.97 1.36
C GLU A 216 -0.96 -16.02 1.64
N LEU A 217 -0.28 -14.87 1.79
CA LEU A 217 1.13 -14.84 2.20
C LEU A 217 1.32 -15.45 3.61
N GLY A 218 0.40 -15.19 4.52
CA GLY A 218 0.36 -15.80 5.86
C GLY A 218 0.19 -17.32 5.81
N ARG A 219 -0.73 -17.82 4.97
CA ARG A 219 -0.93 -19.27 4.74
C ARG A 219 0.34 -19.94 4.22
N ILE A 220 1.05 -19.29 3.30
CA ILE A 220 2.36 -19.76 2.83
C ILE A 220 3.36 -19.82 3.99
N CYS A 221 3.37 -18.82 4.88
CA CYS A 221 4.25 -18.83 6.06
C CYS A 221 3.97 -20.03 6.96
N VAL A 222 2.70 -20.36 7.20
CA VAL A 222 2.30 -21.55 7.98
C VAL A 222 2.81 -22.82 7.30
N GLU A 223 2.48 -23.03 6.03
CA GLU A 223 2.81 -24.26 5.30
C GLU A 223 4.33 -24.47 5.18
N LYS A 224 5.06 -23.40 4.86
CA LYS A 224 6.52 -23.43 4.73
C LYS A 224 7.23 -23.16 6.06
N LYS A 225 6.50 -23.07 7.18
CA LYS A 225 7.03 -22.80 8.52
C LYS A 225 7.95 -21.55 8.58
N VAL A 226 7.72 -20.55 7.73
CA VAL A 226 8.48 -19.29 7.73
C VAL A 226 8.10 -18.54 9.01
N PRO A 227 9.05 -17.91 9.74
CA PRO A 227 8.70 -17.15 10.93
C PRO A 227 7.73 -16.02 10.59
N PHE A 228 6.59 -16.00 11.27
CA PHE A 228 5.57 -14.96 11.10
C PHE A 228 4.90 -14.60 12.43
N SER A 229 4.24 -13.45 12.47
CA SER A 229 3.43 -12.95 13.59
C SER A 229 2.03 -12.65 13.09
N ASP A 230 0.99 -13.17 13.75
CA ASP A 230 -0.42 -12.92 13.44
C ASP A 230 -1.21 -12.62 14.73
N PRO A 231 -0.97 -11.47 15.37
CA PRO A 231 -1.71 -11.05 16.57
C PRO A 231 -3.19 -10.81 16.29
N SER A 232 -3.56 -10.58 15.03
CA SER A 232 -4.94 -10.37 14.58
C SER A 232 -5.72 -11.66 14.30
N GLU A 233 -5.05 -12.82 14.38
CA GLU A 233 -5.67 -14.13 14.18
C GLU A 233 -6.33 -14.30 12.80
N LEU A 234 -5.80 -13.65 11.76
CA LEU A 234 -6.32 -13.72 10.38
C LEU A 234 -6.26 -15.13 9.79
N LEU A 235 -5.40 -16.00 10.32
CA LEU A 235 -5.21 -17.37 9.82
C LEU A 235 -5.98 -18.43 10.61
N ARG A 236 -6.82 -18.05 11.58
CA ARG A 236 -7.65 -18.99 12.35
C ARG A 236 -8.83 -19.54 11.57
#